data_AF-A0A7X6PDI3-F1
#
_entry.id   AF-A0A7X6PDI3-F1
#
_cell.length_a   1.000
_cell.length_b   1.000
_cell.length_c   1.000
_cell.angle_alpha   90.00
_cell.angle_beta   90.00
_cell.angle_gamma   90.00
#
_symmetry.space_group_name_H-M   'P 1'
#
loop_
_entity.id
_entity.type
_entity.pdbx_description
1 polymer ?
#
loop_
_entity_poly.entity_id
_entity_poly.type
_entity_poly.pdbx_seq_one_letter_code
_entity_poly.pdbx_strand_id
1 'polypeptide(L)'
;NKTIKPIDNKIDVRFFPEGGSLVDNVTSRIAFKAVNALGKGTDVTVKLYSPSGEQLAVFNSIHKGMGYFNIQPGFGNTYYAVVQSGDSTETRVSLPQSFPTGLVIRTLINKDKDLILTVSTNEATLPLLNGVDLSVNISSRNLINKLNKIRINSLVNHFSIPLDSIPDGIIRVTLSGAEGLPLCERLVFLQKNGDVKLNISPDKKVYKPREKITAEISLSGDSTFTGTGEFSFSAAEEQFTDNSTPWPASIASWFLLESDVRGRVEEPSYYFDPDNKNRLRDLDILLMTQGWRDFRWKYDSLSSFSHEAGFTISGKVKRIANNKPVEGAKVSLGLFSDYSKEFLSANTDTEGSFRFEDLIITGLTEATLSSTDKDDKAQGRISVDPVKYEPPAIEEINADTIELSLNTKDYSSLQQEATFRLNNLKKYKLSDTLNIGEVTITAKRAETAQEVRVKESRSVYSTPDKEIKVSEAAENFTGDVFNFISGKIAGVSVIRGQDPCSIYYP
;
A
#
# COMPACT_ATOMS: atom_id res chain seq x y z
N ASN A 1 -20.49 38.66 -19.53
CA ASN A 1 -21.30 37.49 -19.91
C ASN A 1 -20.38 36.30 -20.16
N LYS A 2 -20.02 35.55 -19.11
CA LYS A 2 -19.38 34.23 -19.28
C LYS A 2 -20.50 33.26 -19.67
N THR A 3 -20.47 32.81 -20.92
CA THR A 3 -21.39 31.81 -21.44
C THR A 3 -21.18 30.52 -20.66
N ILE A 4 -22.14 30.16 -19.82
CA ILE A 4 -22.18 28.85 -19.17
C ILE A 4 -22.38 27.85 -20.31
N LYS A 5 -21.33 27.11 -20.69
CA LYS A 5 -21.50 25.97 -21.58
C LYS A 5 -22.37 24.96 -20.83
N PRO A 6 -23.51 24.51 -21.39
CA PRO A 6 -24.25 23.41 -20.79
C PRO A 6 -23.31 22.21 -20.73
N ILE A 7 -23.13 21.66 -19.53
CA ILE A 7 -22.41 20.41 -19.32
C ILE A 7 -23.25 19.35 -20.04
N ASP A 8 -22.68 18.73 -21.08
CA ASP A 8 -23.30 17.58 -21.72
C ASP A 8 -23.46 16.50 -20.65
N ASN A 9 -24.70 16.15 -20.32
CA ASN A 9 -25.04 15.31 -19.16
C ASN A 9 -24.76 13.83 -19.42
N LYS A 10 -23.81 13.54 -20.31
CA LYS A 10 -23.46 12.21 -20.76
C LYS A 10 -22.77 11.45 -19.63
N ILE A 11 -23.32 10.30 -19.28
CA ILE A 11 -22.71 9.38 -18.33
C ILE A 11 -21.46 8.72 -18.96
N ASP A 12 -20.37 8.64 -18.19
CA ASP A 12 -19.23 7.77 -18.51
C ASP A 12 -19.40 6.45 -17.77
N VAL A 13 -19.33 5.34 -18.50
CA VAL A 13 -19.51 4.00 -17.94
C VAL A 13 -18.38 3.11 -18.43
N ARG A 14 -17.73 2.45 -17.48
CA ARG A 14 -16.63 1.51 -17.76
C ARG A 14 -16.90 0.16 -17.14
N PHE A 15 -16.37 -0.88 -17.78
CA PHE A 15 -16.49 -2.28 -17.38
C PHE A 15 -15.12 -2.86 -17.06
N PHE A 16 -15.06 -3.64 -15.98
CA PHE A 16 -13.83 -4.07 -15.32
C PHE A 16 -13.90 -5.59 -15.06
N PRO A 17 -13.31 -6.42 -15.93
CA PRO A 17 -13.26 -7.86 -15.74
C PRO A 17 -12.43 -8.22 -14.50
N GLU A 18 -12.96 -9.06 -13.62
CA GLU A 18 -12.25 -9.47 -12.41
C GLU A 18 -10.93 -10.17 -12.76
N GLY A 19 -9.82 -9.73 -12.15
CA GLY A 19 -8.49 -10.24 -12.44
C GLY A 19 -7.81 -9.64 -13.67
N GLY A 20 -8.47 -8.72 -14.38
CA GLY A 20 -7.91 -7.95 -15.50
C GLY A 20 -8.64 -8.21 -16.81
N SER A 21 -8.66 -9.45 -17.29
CA SER A 21 -9.12 -9.75 -18.66
C SER A 21 -10.20 -10.84 -18.69
N LEU A 22 -11.03 -10.83 -19.74
CA LEU A 22 -11.97 -11.93 -20.01
C LEU A 22 -11.29 -13.04 -20.81
N VAL A 23 -11.76 -14.27 -20.64
CA VAL A 23 -11.28 -15.44 -21.38
C VAL A 23 -12.47 -16.18 -21.95
N ASP A 24 -12.37 -16.60 -23.22
CA ASP A 24 -13.42 -17.30 -23.94
C ASP A 24 -13.85 -18.57 -23.20
N ASN A 25 -15.17 -18.76 -23.11
CA ASN A 25 -15.82 -19.88 -22.43
C ASN A 25 -15.50 -20.02 -20.93
N VAL A 26 -14.96 -18.97 -20.28
CA VAL A 26 -14.75 -18.93 -18.83
C VAL A 26 -15.78 -18.00 -18.19
N THR A 27 -16.47 -18.46 -17.14
CA THR A 27 -17.38 -17.57 -16.39
C THR A 27 -16.56 -16.55 -15.62
N SER A 28 -16.75 -15.27 -15.94
CA SER A 28 -16.06 -14.14 -15.32
C SER A 28 -17.06 -13.18 -14.71
N ARG A 29 -16.67 -12.56 -13.60
CA ARG A 29 -17.38 -11.41 -13.04
C ARG A 29 -16.86 -10.14 -13.69
N ILE A 30 -17.77 -9.24 -14.06
CA ILE A 30 -17.45 -7.91 -14.57
C ILE A 30 -18.09 -6.90 -13.63
N ALA A 31 -17.27 -6.03 -13.03
CA ALA A 31 -17.77 -4.85 -12.35
C ALA A 31 -17.96 -3.71 -13.35
N PHE A 32 -18.84 -2.77 -13.03
CA PHE A 32 -19.00 -1.54 -13.78
C PHE A 32 -19.04 -0.34 -12.84
N LYS A 33 -18.60 0.82 -13.34
CA LYS A 33 -18.76 2.11 -12.67
C LYS A 33 -19.31 3.13 -13.65
N ALA A 34 -20.41 3.76 -13.26
CA ALA A 34 -21.04 4.86 -13.98
C ALA A 34 -20.84 6.16 -13.21
N VAL A 35 -20.34 7.19 -13.90
CA VAL A 35 -20.17 8.53 -13.35
C VAL A 35 -20.84 9.57 -14.24
N ASN A 36 -21.32 10.65 -13.62
CA ASN A 36 -21.80 11.82 -14.36
C ASN A 36 -20.63 12.68 -14.86
N ALA A 37 -20.95 13.77 -15.55
CA ALA A 37 -19.97 14.72 -16.07
C ALA A 37 -19.13 15.43 -14.99
N LEU A 38 -19.48 15.32 -13.70
CA LEU A 38 -18.68 15.81 -12.57
C LEU A 38 -17.77 14.73 -11.95
N GLY A 39 -17.74 13.54 -12.54
CA GLY A 39 -16.99 12.39 -12.02
C GLY A 39 -17.61 11.75 -10.77
N LYS A 40 -18.84 12.12 -10.39
CA LYS A 40 -19.57 11.51 -9.26
C LYS A 40 -20.37 10.30 -9.73
N GLY A 41 -20.41 9.27 -8.90
CA GLY A 41 -21.19 8.07 -9.11
C GLY A 41 -22.67 8.39 -9.34
N THR A 42 -23.25 7.77 -10.36
CA THR A 42 -24.66 7.97 -10.72
C THR A 42 -25.36 6.63 -10.88
N ASP A 43 -26.56 6.50 -10.32
CA ASP A 43 -27.29 5.25 -10.39
C ASP A 43 -27.82 4.99 -11.80
N VAL A 44 -27.64 3.76 -12.26
CA VAL A 44 -27.91 3.35 -13.64
C VAL A 44 -28.52 1.96 -13.69
N THR A 45 -29.29 1.73 -14.75
CA THR A 45 -29.72 0.39 -15.19
C THR A 45 -28.89 -0.04 -16.40
N VAL A 46 -28.24 -1.20 -16.30
CA VAL A 46 -27.38 -1.80 -17.33
C VAL A 46 -28.13 -2.95 -18.00
N LYS A 47 -28.48 -2.80 -19.27
CA LYS A 47 -29.07 -3.85 -20.11
C LYS A 47 -27.96 -4.51 -20.94
N LEU A 48 -27.67 -5.78 -20.71
CA LEU A 48 -26.62 -6.53 -21.40
C LEU A 48 -27.17 -7.19 -22.67
N TYR A 49 -26.43 -7.09 -23.77
CA TYR A 49 -26.81 -7.64 -25.08
C TYR A 49 -25.75 -8.56 -25.66
N SER A 50 -26.22 -9.57 -26.39
CA SER A 50 -25.39 -10.46 -27.20
C SER A 50 -24.89 -9.77 -28.48
N PRO A 51 -23.91 -10.37 -29.19
CA PRO A 51 -23.50 -9.88 -30.51
C PRO A 51 -24.64 -9.85 -31.54
N SER A 52 -25.65 -10.73 -31.41
CA SER A 52 -26.82 -10.78 -32.28
C SER A 52 -27.89 -9.73 -31.96
N GLY A 53 -27.70 -8.93 -30.91
CA GLY A 53 -28.65 -7.90 -30.47
C GLY A 53 -29.75 -8.41 -29.52
N GLU A 54 -29.64 -9.65 -29.03
CA GLU A 54 -30.55 -10.21 -28.04
C GLU A 54 -30.22 -9.65 -26.65
N GLN A 55 -31.24 -9.20 -25.90
CA GLN A 55 -31.06 -8.78 -24.51
C GLN A 55 -30.89 -10.00 -23.61
N LEU A 56 -29.73 -10.13 -22.98
CA LEU A 56 -29.37 -11.26 -22.14
C LEU A 56 -29.84 -11.07 -20.69
N ALA A 57 -29.67 -9.87 -20.13
CA ALA A 57 -29.98 -9.57 -18.74
C ALA A 57 -30.08 -8.07 -18.46
N VAL A 58 -30.63 -7.71 -17.30
CA VAL A 58 -30.72 -6.33 -16.79
C VAL A 58 -30.19 -6.29 -15.36
N PHE A 59 -29.34 -5.31 -15.06
CA PHE A 59 -28.72 -5.09 -13.76
C PHE A 59 -28.90 -3.63 -13.32
N ASN A 60 -28.99 -3.39 -12.02
CA ASN A 60 -28.97 -2.03 -11.46
C ASN A 60 -27.64 -1.79 -10.75
N SER A 61 -27.19 -0.53 -10.69
CA SER A 61 -26.11 -0.15 -9.78
C SER A 61 -26.47 -0.50 -8.34
N ILE A 62 -25.45 -0.84 -7.57
CA ILE A 62 -25.55 -1.27 -6.17
C ILE A 62 -25.17 -0.13 -5.24
N HIS A 63 -24.08 0.59 -5.54
CA HIS A 63 -23.58 1.67 -4.69
C HIS A 63 -22.83 2.70 -5.53
N LYS A 64 -23.27 3.97 -5.50
CA LYS A 64 -22.62 5.12 -6.17
C LYS A 64 -22.28 4.83 -7.64
N GLY A 65 -23.26 4.33 -8.38
CA GLY A 65 -23.08 3.97 -9.80
C GLY A 65 -22.19 2.75 -10.07
N MET A 66 -21.76 2.04 -9.03
CA MET A 66 -20.99 0.80 -9.16
C MET A 66 -21.89 -0.43 -9.02
N GLY A 67 -21.59 -1.48 -9.77
CA GLY A 67 -22.25 -2.78 -9.67
C GLY A 67 -21.42 -3.86 -10.34
N TYR A 68 -21.95 -5.08 -10.42
CA TYR A 68 -21.31 -6.17 -11.14
C TYR A 68 -22.33 -7.19 -11.66
N PHE A 69 -21.90 -8.00 -12.62
CA PHE A 69 -22.62 -9.16 -13.11
C PHE A 69 -21.64 -10.27 -13.53
N ASN A 70 -22.15 -11.47 -13.80
CA ASN A 70 -21.35 -12.56 -14.34
C ASN A 70 -21.70 -12.78 -15.81
N ILE A 71 -20.70 -13.14 -16.60
CA ILE A 71 -20.85 -13.49 -18.02
C ILE A 71 -19.88 -14.64 -18.36
N GLN A 72 -20.29 -15.51 -19.26
CA GLN A 72 -19.40 -16.46 -19.92
C GLN A 72 -19.35 -16.07 -21.40
N PRO A 73 -18.29 -15.38 -21.87
CA PRO A 73 -18.22 -14.93 -23.24
C PRO A 73 -18.03 -16.14 -24.16
N GLY A 74 -18.83 -16.22 -25.23
CA GLY A 74 -18.60 -17.19 -26.30
C GLY A 74 -17.34 -16.84 -27.10
N PHE A 75 -16.77 -17.83 -27.77
CA PHE A 75 -15.54 -17.68 -28.56
C PHE A 75 -15.60 -16.52 -29.55
N GLY A 76 -14.68 -15.55 -29.43
CA GLY A 76 -14.57 -14.40 -30.33
C GLY A 76 -15.77 -13.44 -30.34
N ASN A 77 -16.71 -13.56 -29.40
CA ASN A 77 -17.92 -12.74 -29.38
C ASN A 77 -17.68 -11.40 -28.66
N THR A 78 -18.21 -10.32 -29.21
CA THR A 78 -18.21 -8.99 -28.57
C THR A 78 -19.59 -8.63 -28.04
N TYR A 79 -19.68 -8.49 -26.73
CA TYR A 79 -20.91 -8.09 -26.03
C TYR A 79 -20.94 -6.58 -25.84
N TYR A 80 -22.13 -6.02 -25.64
CA TYR A 80 -22.28 -4.61 -25.31
C TYR A 80 -23.39 -4.41 -24.27
N ALA A 81 -23.34 -3.28 -23.59
CA ALA A 81 -24.38 -2.84 -22.67
C ALA A 81 -25.04 -1.57 -23.19
N VAL A 82 -26.34 -1.44 -22.95
CA VAL A 82 -27.06 -0.16 -23.00
C VAL A 82 -27.30 0.27 -21.57
N VAL A 83 -26.73 1.41 -21.20
CA VAL A 83 -26.76 1.94 -19.84
C VAL A 83 -27.69 3.13 -19.79
N GLN A 84 -28.68 3.07 -18.91
CA GLN A 84 -29.71 4.07 -18.75
C GLN A 84 -29.55 4.76 -17.38
N SER A 85 -29.42 6.09 -17.36
CA SER A 85 -29.42 6.88 -16.12
C SER A 85 -30.82 7.36 -15.73
N GLY A 86 -30.94 7.93 -14.53
CA GLY A 86 -32.21 8.43 -14.00
C GLY A 86 -32.89 9.53 -14.84
N ASP A 87 -32.16 10.22 -15.71
CA ASP A 87 -32.70 11.19 -16.69
C ASP A 87 -33.15 10.55 -18.01
N SER A 88 -33.16 9.21 -18.08
CA SER A 88 -33.53 8.40 -19.26
C SER A 88 -32.61 8.57 -20.47
N THR A 89 -31.43 9.15 -20.30
CA THR A 89 -30.40 9.10 -21.35
C THR A 89 -29.81 7.68 -21.43
N GLU A 90 -29.62 7.20 -22.66
CA GLU A 90 -29.04 5.87 -22.92
C GLU A 90 -27.67 6.00 -23.58
N THR A 91 -26.68 5.32 -23.01
CA THR A 91 -25.33 5.21 -23.57
C THR A 91 -25.03 3.76 -23.89
N ARG A 92 -24.69 3.47 -25.14
CA ARG A 92 -24.20 2.14 -25.56
C ARG A 92 -22.70 2.05 -25.35
N VAL A 93 -22.24 1.00 -24.68
CA VAL A 93 -20.83 0.78 -24.36
C VAL A 93 -20.47 -0.68 -24.62
N SER A 94 -19.39 -0.93 -25.37
CA SER A 94 -18.89 -2.29 -25.60
C SER A 94 -18.22 -2.83 -24.34
N LEU A 95 -18.42 -4.12 -24.08
CA LEU A 95 -17.65 -4.82 -23.05
C LEU A 95 -16.21 -5.05 -23.54
N PRO A 96 -15.24 -5.25 -22.63
CA PRO A 96 -13.89 -5.66 -22.98
C PRO A 96 -13.91 -6.95 -23.80
N GLN A 97 -13.01 -7.05 -24.78
CA GLN A 97 -12.86 -8.25 -25.59
C GLN A 97 -12.26 -9.39 -24.75
N SER A 98 -12.73 -10.62 -24.99
CA SER A 98 -12.17 -11.82 -24.37
C SER A 98 -10.99 -12.38 -25.17
N PHE A 99 -10.05 -12.99 -24.45
CA PHE A 99 -8.91 -13.70 -25.04
C PHE A 99 -9.25 -15.18 -25.27
N PRO A 100 -8.75 -15.80 -26.35
CA PRO A 100 -8.98 -17.22 -26.63
C PRO A 100 -8.27 -18.13 -25.60
N THR A 101 -7.19 -17.66 -24.99
CA THR A 101 -6.45 -18.36 -23.94
C THR A 101 -6.13 -17.44 -22.77
N GLY A 102 -6.15 -17.95 -21.55
CA GLY A 102 -5.79 -17.19 -20.36
C GLY A 102 -6.33 -17.78 -19.07
N LEU A 103 -6.11 -17.04 -17.98
CA LEU A 103 -6.59 -17.36 -16.64
C LEU A 103 -7.51 -16.24 -16.16
N VAL A 104 -8.53 -16.60 -15.39
CA VAL A 104 -9.40 -15.68 -14.66
C VAL A 104 -9.29 -16.00 -13.18
N ILE A 105 -9.14 -14.97 -12.35
CA ILE A 105 -9.11 -15.14 -10.90
C ILE A 105 -10.35 -14.53 -10.25
N ARG A 106 -10.78 -15.16 -9.16
CA ARG A 106 -11.77 -14.61 -8.24
C ARG A 106 -11.30 -14.84 -6.81
N THR A 107 -11.48 -13.83 -5.96
CA THR A 107 -11.06 -13.89 -4.57
C THR A 107 -12.24 -13.76 -3.62
N LEU A 108 -12.10 -14.36 -2.45
CA LEU A 108 -13.03 -14.22 -1.33
C LEU A 108 -12.24 -14.36 -0.03
N ILE A 109 -12.48 -13.48 0.95
CA ILE A 109 -12.01 -13.70 2.32
C ILE A 109 -13.07 -14.52 3.06
N ASN A 110 -12.70 -15.70 3.56
CA ASN A 110 -13.62 -16.54 4.32
C ASN A 110 -13.77 -16.04 5.78
N LYS A 111 -14.55 -16.77 6.58
CA LYS A 111 -14.79 -16.42 7.99
C LYS A 111 -13.52 -16.54 8.85
N ASP A 112 -12.64 -17.47 8.50
CA ASP A 112 -11.36 -17.73 9.17
C ASP A 112 -10.26 -16.74 8.73
N LYS A 113 -10.61 -15.75 7.89
CA LYS A 113 -9.70 -14.74 7.33
C LYS A 113 -8.66 -15.31 6.37
N ASP A 114 -8.91 -16.48 5.79
CA ASP A 114 -8.14 -17.01 4.67
C ASP A 114 -8.60 -16.39 3.36
N LEU A 115 -7.66 -16.24 2.43
CA LEU A 115 -7.94 -15.94 1.04
C LEU A 115 -8.31 -17.22 0.29
N ILE A 116 -9.55 -17.29 -0.17
CA ILE A 116 -9.98 -18.28 -1.16
C ILE A 116 -9.74 -17.71 -2.55
N LEU A 117 -8.74 -18.24 -3.24
CA LEU A 117 -8.42 -17.93 -4.62
C LEU A 117 -9.02 -19.01 -5.53
N THR A 118 -9.94 -18.60 -6.40
CA THR A 118 -10.45 -19.44 -7.49
C THR A 118 -9.76 -19.04 -8.78
N VAL A 119 -9.08 -19.99 -9.43
CA VAL A 119 -8.45 -19.80 -10.74
C VAL A 119 -9.21 -20.64 -11.76
N SER A 120 -9.78 -19.98 -12.75
CA SER A 120 -10.54 -20.62 -13.83
C SER A 120 -9.87 -20.42 -15.18
N THR A 121 -10.02 -21.41 -16.06
CA THR A 121 -9.46 -21.40 -17.41
C THR A 121 -10.35 -22.19 -18.37
N ASN A 122 -9.95 -22.26 -19.64
CA ASN A 122 -10.68 -22.97 -20.69
C ASN A 122 -9.88 -24.16 -21.25
N GLU A 123 -10.55 -24.98 -22.07
CA GLU A 123 -9.98 -26.16 -22.71
C GLU A 123 -8.78 -25.84 -23.63
N ALA A 124 -8.74 -24.62 -24.20
CA ALA A 124 -7.63 -24.20 -25.04
C ALA A 124 -6.35 -23.87 -24.22
N THR A 125 -6.52 -23.39 -22.99
CA THR A 125 -5.41 -22.95 -22.13
C THR A 125 -4.88 -24.10 -21.27
N LEU A 126 -5.74 -24.99 -20.79
CA LEU A 126 -5.36 -26.05 -19.84
C LEU A 126 -4.15 -26.90 -20.30
N PRO A 127 -4.04 -27.32 -21.58
CA PRO A 127 -2.86 -28.05 -22.06
C PRO A 127 -1.55 -27.25 -21.98
N LEU A 128 -1.61 -25.91 -22.10
CA LEU A 128 -0.45 -25.02 -22.03
C LEU A 128 0.11 -24.88 -20.62
N LEU A 129 -0.69 -25.23 -19.61
CA LEU A 129 -0.33 -25.12 -18.19
C LEU A 129 0.19 -26.45 -17.61
N ASN A 130 0.18 -27.53 -18.40
CA ASN A 130 0.59 -28.84 -17.93
C ASN A 130 2.07 -28.86 -17.51
N GLY A 131 2.33 -29.18 -16.25
CA GLY A 131 3.68 -29.21 -15.67
C GLY A 131 4.28 -27.83 -15.39
N VAL A 132 3.52 -26.74 -15.55
CA VAL A 132 3.97 -25.37 -15.28
C VAL A 132 3.59 -24.98 -13.85
N ASP A 133 4.59 -24.60 -13.05
CA ASP A 133 4.36 -23.97 -11.74
C ASP A 133 4.03 -22.49 -11.96
N LEU A 134 2.86 -22.05 -11.49
CA LEU A 134 2.50 -20.64 -11.40
C LEU A 134 2.83 -20.12 -9.99
N SER A 135 2.95 -18.80 -9.85
CA SER A 135 3.18 -18.17 -8.56
C SER A 135 2.04 -17.22 -8.19
N VAL A 136 1.63 -17.27 -6.92
CA VAL A 136 0.66 -16.35 -6.31
C VAL A 136 1.41 -15.48 -5.32
N ASN A 137 1.51 -14.20 -5.63
CA ASN A 137 2.09 -13.18 -4.76
C ASN A 137 0.97 -12.46 -4.00
N ILE A 138 1.09 -12.42 -2.68
CA ILE A 138 0.27 -11.58 -1.81
C ILE A 138 1.16 -10.48 -1.25
N SER A 139 0.82 -9.25 -1.61
CA SER A 139 1.55 -8.06 -1.18
C SER A 139 0.61 -7.04 -0.54
N SER A 140 1.17 -6.23 0.36
CA SER A 140 0.48 -5.10 1.00
C SER A 140 1.50 -3.98 1.15
N ARG A 141 1.06 -2.72 0.96
CA ARG A 141 1.95 -1.55 1.07
C ARG A 141 3.22 -1.68 0.21
N ASN A 142 3.08 -2.26 -0.99
CA ASN A 142 4.17 -2.57 -1.93
C ASN A 142 5.24 -3.56 -1.44
N LEU A 143 5.02 -4.23 -0.31
CA LEU A 143 5.90 -5.28 0.19
C LEU A 143 5.31 -6.65 -0.10
N ILE A 144 6.14 -7.58 -0.57
CA ILE A 144 5.74 -8.98 -0.76
C ILE A 144 5.67 -9.62 0.62
N ASN A 145 4.49 -10.09 1.01
CA ASN A 145 4.29 -10.72 2.31
C ASN A 145 4.26 -12.25 2.21
N LYS A 146 3.68 -12.80 1.13
CA LYS A 146 3.66 -14.23 0.86
C LYS A 146 3.83 -14.53 -0.62
N LEU A 147 4.53 -15.62 -0.91
CA LEU A 147 4.70 -16.18 -2.25
C LEU A 147 4.39 -17.67 -2.20
N ASN A 148 3.38 -18.11 -2.96
CA ASN A 148 2.98 -19.51 -3.04
C ASN A 148 3.14 -20.01 -4.47
N LYS A 149 3.53 -21.28 -4.63
CA LYS A 149 3.50 -21.96 -5.93
C LYS A 149 2.23 -22.78 -6.07
N ILE A 150 1.59 -22.71 -7.22
CA ILE A 150 0.37 -23.46 -7.53
C ILE A 150 0.46 -24.14 -8.90
N ARG A 151 -0.32 -25.21 -9.09
CA ARG A 151 -0.51 -25.88 -10.38
C ARG A 151 -1.97 -25.88 -10.76
N ILE A 152 -2.25 -25.71 -12.05
CA ILE A 152 -3.59 -25.69 -12.63
C ILE A 152 -3.80 -27.00 -13.36
N ASN A 153 -4.64 -27.87 -12.79
CA ASN A 153 -4.83 -29.25 -13.28
C ASN A 153 -6.25 -29.51 -13.80
N SER A 154 -7.11 -28.50 -13.74
CA SER A 154 -8.51 -28.58 -14.16
C SER A 154 -8.99 -27.21 -14.63
N LEU A 155 -10.20 -27.15 -15.20
CA LEU A 155 -10.79 -25.88 -15.65
C LEU A 155 -11.07 -24.91 -14.50
N VAL A 156 -11.28 -25.39 -13.28
CA VAL A 156 -11.58 -24.56 -12.09
C VAL A 156 -10.82 -25.13 -10.89
N ASN A 157 -9.95 -24.32 -10.30
CA ASN A 157 -9.08 -24.71 -9.19
C ASN A 157 -9.29 -23.75 -8.02
N HIS A 158 -9.29 -24.28 -6.79
CA HIS A 158 -9.49 -23.52 -5.57
C HIS A 158 -8.29 -23.66 -4.65
N PHE A 159 -7.79 -22.55 -4.14
CA PHE A 159 -6.69 -22.50 -3.19
C PHE A 159 -7.12 -21.71 -1.95
N SER A 160 -6.88 -22.26 -0.76
CA SER A 160 -7.02 -21.54 0.51
C SER A 160 -5.64 -21.10 0.96
N ILE A 161 -5.45 -19.78 1.12
CA ILE A 161 -4.17 -19.20 1.52
C ILE A 161 -4.39 -18.46 2.84
N PRO A 162 -3.77 -18.92 3.95
CA PRO A 162 -3.89 -18.24 5.23
C PRO A 162 -3.31 -16.82 5.19
N LEU A 163 -3.96 -15.85 5.83
CA LEU A 163 -3.53 -14.44 5.85
C LEU A 163 -3.03 -13.97 7.22
N ASP A 164 -2.69 -14.90 8.12
CA ASP A 164 -2.33 -14.60 9.52
C ASP A 164 -1.19 -13.57 9.64
N SER A 165 -0.19 -13.66 8.76
CA SER A 165 0.99 -12.79 8.76
C SER A 165 0.83 -11.49 7.96
N ILE A 166 -0.33 -11.24 7.37
CA ILE A 166 -0.58 -10.09 6.48
C ILE A 166 -1.18 -8.94 7.30
N PRO A 167 -0.71 -7.69 7.19
CA PRO A 167 -1.31 -6.57 7.90
C PRO A 167 -2.74 -6.29 7.42
N ASP A 168 -3.47 -5.52 8.22
CA ASP A 168 -4.82 -5.07 7.87
C ASP A 168 -4.81 -4.05 6.71
N GLY A 169 -5.91 -4.00 5.95
CA GLY A 169 -6.09 -3.08 4.83
C GLY A 169 -6.10 -3.75 3.45
N ILE A 170 -5.69 -3.02 2.42
CA ILE A 170 -5.65 -3.53 1.04
C ILE A 170 -4.48 -4.49 0.85
N ILE A 171 -4.81 -5.68 0.37
CA ILE A 171 -3.86 -6.68 -0.11
C ILE A 171 -4.00 -6.83 -1.63
N ARG A 172 -2.89 -7.02 -2.32
CA ARG A 172 -2.81 -7.27 -3.75
C ARG A 172 -2.45 -8.72 -3.99
N VAL A 173 -3.31 -9.42 -4.69
CA VAL A 173 -3.15 -10.81 -5.12
C VAL A 173 -2.77 -10.79 -6.59
N THR A 174 -1.54 -11.18 -6.91
CA THR A 174 -1.03 -11.25 -8.29
C THR A 174 -0.73 -12.70 -8.63
N LEU A 175 -1.37 -13.22 -9.68
CA LEU A 175 -1.08 -14.52 -10.26
C LEU A 175 -0.11 -14.32 -11.42
N SER A 176 1.08 -14.92 -11.32
CA SER A 176 2.14 -14.84 -12.31
C SER A 176 2.46 -16.20 -12.92
N GLY A 177 2.77 -16.19 -14.22
CA GLY A 177 3.22 -17.34 -14.99
C GLY A 177 4.69 -17.67 -14.78
N ALA A 178 5.26 -18.40 -15.75
CA ALA A 178 6.69 -18.66 -15.80
C ALA A 178 7.48 -17.33 -15.81
N GLU A 179 8.68 -17.35 -15.23
CA GLU A 179 9.58 -16.20 -15.14
C GLU A 179 9.00 -14.96 -14.43
N GLY A 180 7.88 -15.12 -13.69
CA GLY A 180 7.27 -14.06 -12.91
C GLY A 180 6.36 -13.13 -13.72
N LEU A 181 6.08 -13.42 -14.99
CA LEU A 181 5.19 -12.61 -15.84
C LEU A 181 3.78 -12.52 -15.20
N PRO A 182 3.30 -11.33 -14.81
CA PRO A 182 2.01 -11.22 -14.13
C PRO A 182 0.86 -11.38 -15.13
N LEU A 183 -0.05 -12.31 -14.82
CA LEU A 183 -1.17 -12.71 -15.66
C LEU A 183 -2.49 -12.13 -15.18
N CYS A 184 -2.74 -12.14 -13.86
CA CYS A 184 -3.95 -11.60 -13.26
C CYS A 184 -3.63 -10.84 -11.98
N GLU A 185 -4.42 -9.81 -11.66
CA GLU A 185 -4.26 -9.07 -10.41
C GLU A 185 -5.60 -8.65 -9.81
N ARG A 186 -5.70 -8.75 -8.48
CA ARG A 186 -6.90 -8.39 -7.72
C ARG A 186 -6.52 -7.76 -6.38
N LEU A 187 -7.02 -6.55 -6.12
CA LEU A 187 -7.00 -5.97 -4.78
C LEU A 187 -8.11 -6.55 -3.93
N VAL A 188 -7.86 -6.82 -2.66
CA VAL A 188 -8.82 -7.37 -1.69
C VAL A 188 -8.65 -6.61 -0.39
N PHE A 189 -9.75 -6.27 0.27
CA PHE A 189 -9.68 -5.72 1.63
C PHE A 189 -9.65 -6.86 2.64
N LEU A 190 -8.57 -6.92 3.41
CA LEU A 190 -8.49 -7.73 4.62
C LEU A 190 -8.90 -6.84 5.79
N GLN A 191 -9.90 -7.29 6.55
CA GLN A 191 -10.23 -6.74 7.87
C GLN A 191 -9.91 -7.76 8.94
N LYS A 192 -8.94 -7.45 9.79
CA LYS A 192 -8.62 -8.15 11.02
C LYS A 192 -9.46 -7.58 12.16
N ASN A 193 -9.63 -8.38 13.20
CA ASN A 193 -10.34 -7.94 14.40
C ASN A 193 -9.36 -7.12 15.26
N GLY A 194 -9.88 -6.08 15.94
CA GLY A 194 -9.12 -5.39 16.99
C GLY A 194 -8.96 -3.89 16.84
N ASP A 195 -9.88 -3.19 16.17
CA ASP A 195 -9.88 -1.72 16.18
C ASP A 195 -9.88 -1.22 17.64
N VAL A 196 -8.86 -0.47 17.98
CA VAL A 196 -8.73 0.13 19.31
C VAL A 196 -9.72 1.27 19.42
N LYS A 197 -10.76 1.09 20.23
CA LYS A 197 -11.73 2.15 20.49
C LYS A 197 -11.24 3.03 21.64
N LEU A 198 -11.07 4.31 21.34
CA LEU A 198 -10.74 5.34 22.31
C LEU A 198 -12.01 6.09 22.72
N ASN A 199 -12.19 6.25 24.03
CA ASN A 199 -13.19 7.13 24.60
C ASN A 199 -12.49 8.42 25.06
N ILE A 200 -12.95 9.56 24.55
CA ILE A 200 -12.46 10.87 24.94
C ILE A 200 -13.59 11.63 25.64
N SER A 201 -13.39 11.94 26.91
CA SER A 201 -14.37 12.59 27.77
C SER A 201 -13.82 13.93 28.27
N PRO A 202 -14.22 15.06 27.65
CA PRO A 202 -13.85 16.38 28.18
C PRO A 202 -14.56 16.67 29.50
N ASP A 203 -13.94 17.46 30.37
CA ASP A 203 -14.49 17.83 31.67
C ASP A 203 -15.76 18.69 31.58
N LYS A 204 -15.97 19.37 30.44
CA LYS A 204 -17.16 20.19 30.17
C LYS A 204 -17.59 20.10 28.71
N LYS A 205 -18.84 20.46 28.45
CA LYS A 205 -19.40 20.57 27.09
C LYS A 205 -19.17 21.93 26.44
N VAL A 206 -18.99 22.99 27.25
CA VAL A 206 -18.85 24.37 26.79
C VAL A 206 -17.78 25.07 27.63
N TYR A 207 -16.88 25.78 26.97
CA TYR A 207 -15.75 26.49 27.58
C TYR A 207 -15.77 27.97 27.21
N LYS A 208 -15.22 28.81 28.09
CA LYS A 208 -14.93 30.23 27.78
C LYS A 208 -13.64 30.34 26.97
N PRO A 209 -13.43 31.45 26.21
CA PRO A 209 -12.16 31.69 25.54
C PRO A 209 -10.97 31.58 26.50
N ARG A 210 -9.96 30.78 26.13
CA ARG A 210 -8.74 30.49 26.91
C ARG A 210 -8.96 29.76 28.23
N GLU A 211 -10.13 29.16 28.45
CA GLU A 211 -10.35 28.29 29.59
C GLU A 211 -9.54 26.99 29.42
N LYS A 212 -8.98 26.48 30.54
CA LYS A 212 -8.27 25.21 30.56
C LYS A 212 -9.26 24.07 30.26
N ILE A 213 -8.91 23.24 29.28
CA ILE A 213 -9.63 22.00 28.95
C ILE A 213 -8.91 20.83 29.62
N THR A 214 -9.64 19.97 30.31
CA THR A 214 -9.11 18.68 30.81
C THR A 214 -9.93 17.57 30.18
N ALA A 215 -9.29 16.65 29.45
CA ALA A 215 -9.97 15.52 28.84
C ALA A 215 -9.38 14.21 29.35
N GLU A 216 -10.25 13.27 29.69
CA GLU A 216 -9.89 11.90 30.00
C GLU A 216 -9.90 11.07 28.73
N ILE A 217 -8.84 10.31 28.51
CA ILE A 217 -8.71 9.40 27.38
C ILE A 217 -8.58 7.99 27.94
N SER A 218 -9.51 7.13 27.57
CA SER A 218 -9.53 5.73 28.00
C SER A 218 -9.70 4.80 26.80
N LEU A 219 -9.17 3.59 26.92
CA LEU A 219 -9.52 2.51 26.02
C LEU A 219 -10.89 1.97 26.40
N SER A 220 -11.66 1.51 25.41
CA SER A 220 -12.88 0.78 25.70
C SER A 220 -12.59 -0.47 26.55
N GLY A 221 -13.50 -0.81 27.46
CA GLY A 221 -13.30 -1.94 28.38
C GLY A 221 -13.25 -3.31 27.70
N ASP A 222 -13.69 -3.40 26.45
CA ASP A 222 -13.60 -4.58 25.57
C ASP A 222 -12.33 -4.59 24.70
N SER A 223 -11.46 -3.58 24.83
CA SER A 223 -10.20 -3.51 24.09
C SER A 223 -9.28 -4.66 24.52
N THR A 224 -8.81 -5.43 23.54
CA THR A 224 -7.80 -6.47 23.74
C THR A 224 -6.37 -5.92 23.65
N PHE A 225 -6.21 -4.62 23.41
CA PHE A 225 -4.91 -3.99 23.24
C PHE A 225 -4.19 -3.84 24.59
N THR A 226 -3.04 -4.51 24.70
CA THR A 226 -2.13 -4.38 25.84
C THR A 226 -0.83 -3.74 25.34
N GLY A 227 -0.65 -2.44 25.54
CA GLY A 227 0.55 -1.74 25.06
C GLY A 227 0.57 -0.26 25.40
N THR A 228 1.68 0.39 25.04
CA THR A 228 1.82 1.85 25.07
C THR A 228 1.31 2.44 23.75
N GLY A 229 0.46 3.47 23.85
CA GLY A 229 0.00 4.24 22.69
C GLY A 229 0.74 5.57 22.60
N GLU A 230 1.05 6.00 21.38
CA GLU A 230 1.47 7.36 21.09
C GLU A 230 0.27 8.14 20.57
N PHE A 231 0.05 9.33 21.12
CA PHE A 231 -1.10 10.15 20.79
C PHE A 231 -0.66 11.50 20.27
N SER A 232 -1.27 11.93 19.16
CA SER A 232 -1.14 13.27 18.62
C SER A 232 -2.51 13.91 18.56
N PHE A 233 -2.60 15.18 18.96
CA PHE A 233 -3.85 15.93 19.01
C PHE A 233 -3.74 17.17 18.15
N SER A 234 -4.81 17.46 17.42
CA SER A 234 -5.00 18.71 16.70
C SER A 234 -6.38 19.26 17.00
N ALA A 235 -6.51 20.59 17.00
CA ALA A 235 -7.77 21.28 17.12
C ALA A 235 -7.91 22.20 15.91
N ALA A 236 -9.06 22.13 15.25
CA ALA A 236 -9.42 22.97 14.12
C ALA A 236 -10.82 23.55 14.36
N GLU A 237 -11.09 24.73 13.82
CA GLU A 237 -12.45 25.27 13.82
C GLU A 237 -13.31 24.46 12.84
N GLU A 238 -14.56 24.19 13.23
CA GLU A 238 -15.51 23.36 12.47
C GLU A 238 -15.72 23.85 11.03
N GLN A 239 -15.66 25.16 10.80
CA GLN A 239 -15.78 25.75 9.46
C GLN A 239 -14.65 25.34 8.50
N PHE A 240 -13.54 24.77 9.01
CA PHE A 240 -12.41 24.28 8.21
C PHE A 240 -12.35 22.75 8.15
N THR A 241 -13.37 22.04 8.67
CA THR A 241 -13.48 20.58 8.56
C THR A 241 -14.48 20.21 7.46
N ASP A 242 -14.17 19.17 6.66
CA ASP A 242 -15.10 18.66 5.64
C ASP A 242 -16.25 17.88 6.29
N ASN A 243 -17.30 18.61 6.67
CA ASN A 243 -18.54 18.04 7.19
C ASN A 243 -19.64 17.97 6.12
N SER A 244 -19.26 18.00 4.84
CA SER A 244 -20.23 18.00 3.73
C SER A 244 -20.95 16.66 3.55
N THR A 245 -20.46 15.59 4.19
CA THR A 245 -21.02 14.24 4.17
C THR A 245 -20.89 13.59 5.56
N PRO A 246 -21.80 12.67 5.94
CA PRO A 246 -21.66 11.85 7.15
C PRO A 246 -20.43 10.94 7.17
N TRP A 247 -19.82 10.66 6.00
CA TRP A 247 -18.68 9.75 5.88
C TRP A 247 -17.48 10.41 5.18
N PRO A 248 -16.88 11.45 5.78
CA PRO A 248 -15.77 12.18 5.16
C PRO A 248 -14.51 11.33 5.06
N ALA A 249 -13.51 11.82 4.33
CA ALA A 249 -12.17 11.24 4.36
C ALA A 249 -11.56 11.36 5.76
N SER A 250 -10.88 10.31 6.20
CA SER A 250 -10.16 10.26 7.47
C SER A 250 -8.76 9.69 7.26
N ILE A 251 -7.88 9.85 8.24
CA ILE A 251 -6.55 9.23 8.20
C ILE A 251 -6.68 7.71 8.02
N ALA A 252 -7.64 7.09 8.72
CA ALA A 252 -7.90 5.66 8.61
C ALA A 252 -8.38 5.28 7.20
N SER A 253 -9.37 5.98 6.65
CA SER A 253 -9.88 5.67 5.30
C SER A 253 -8.82 5.86 4.22
N TRP A 254 -7.95 6.86 4.39
CA TRP A 254 -6.84 7.10 3.48
C TRP A 254 -5.88 5.92 3.44
N PHE A 255 -5.35 5.51 4.59
CA PHE A 255 -4.33 4.45 4.67
C PHE A 255 -4.89 3.03 4.48
N LEU A 256 -6.18 2.82 4.73
CA LEU A 256 -6.81 1.51 4.56
C LEU A 256 -7.44 1.31 3.18
N LEU A 257 -7.59 2.36 2.36
CA LEU A 257 -8.27 2.28 1.07
C LEU A 257 -7.74 3.27 0.03
N GLU A 258 -7.86 4.57 0.30
CA GLU A 258 -7.73 5.59 -0.75
C GLU A 258 -6.32 5.63 -1.36
N SER A 259 -5.29 5.30 -0.57
CA SER A 259 -3.90 5.21 -1.04
C SER A 259 -3.64 4.13 -2.10
N ASP A 260 -4.50 3.11 -2.19
CA ASP A 260 -4.29 1.93 -3.04
C ASP A 260 -5.18 1.89 -4.28
N VAL A 261 -6.16 2.80 -4.38
CA VAL A 261 -7.12 2.85 -5.49
C VAL A 261 -6.92 4.10 -6.35
N ARG A 262 -7.42 4.06 -7.59
CA ARG A 262 -7.31 5.18 -8.52
C ARG A 262 -8.57 6.05 -8.52
N GLY A 263 -8.34 7.37 -8.54
CA GLY A 263 -9.39 8.37 -8.55
C GLY A 263 -10.00 8.62 -7.16
N ARG A 264 -10.88 9.61 -7.07
CA ARG A 264 -11.54 9.98 -5.81
C ARG A 264 -12.47 8.86 -5.33
N VAL A 265 -12.38 8.51 -4.06
CA VAL A 265 -13.38 7.66 -3.38
C VAL A 265 -14.46 8.58 -2.81
N GLU A 266 -15.70 8.31 -3.17
CA GLU A 266 -16.84 9.02 -2.58
C GLU A 266 -17.14 8.43 -1.20
N GLU A 267 -17.27 9.31 -0.21
CA GLU A 267 -17.68 8.95 1.16
C GLU A 267 -16.84 7.81 1.77
N PRO A 268 -15.49 7.90 1.77
CA PRO A 268 -14.62 6.77 2.04
C PRO A 268 -14.78 6.16 3.44
N SER A 269 -15.22 6.93 4.45
CA SER A 269 -15.50 6.38 5.78
C SER A 269 -16.72 5.45 5.82
N TYR A 270 -17.59 5.46 4.80
CA TYR A 270 -18.75 4.58 4.69
C TYR A 270 -18.34 3.10 4.74
N TYR A 271 -17.22 2.77 4.10
CA TYR A 271 -16.71 1.41 4.00
C TYR A 271 -16.19 0.84 5.32
N PHE A 272 -15.97 1.69 6.33
CA PHE A 272 -15.40 1.33 7.64
C PHE A 272 -16.38 1.45 8.80
N ASP A 273 -17.60 1.93 8.54
CA ASP A 273 -18.66 2.07 9.54
C ASP A 273 -19.35 0.71 9.80
N PRO A 274 -19.24 0.11 11.01
CA PRO A 274 -19.78 -1.23 11.29
C PRO A 274 -21.30 -1.31 11.31
N ASP A 275 -21.99 -0.19 11.42
CA ASP A 275 -23.45 -0.16 11.35
C ASP A 275 -23.94 -0.41 9.91
N ASN A 276 -23.08 -0.15 8.91
CA ASN A 276 -23.34 -0.41 7.50
C ASN A 276 -23.09 -1.89 7.15
N LYS A 277 -24.14 -2.72 7.22
CA LYS A 277 -24.06 -4.16 6.91
C LYS A 277 -23.57 -4.48 5.49
N ASN A 278 -23.75 -3.57 4.54
CA ASN A 278 -23.32 -3.74 3.15
C ASN A 278 -21.89 -3.25 2.88
N ARG A 279 -21.22 -2.62 3.86
CA ARG A 279 -19.94 -1.91 3.66
C ARG A 279 -18.87 -2.74 2.96
N LEU A 280 -18.72 -4.01 3.34
CA LEU A 280 -17.67 -4.89 2.79
C LEU A 280 -18.01 -5.37 1.38
N ARG A 281 -19.29 -5.55 1.07
CA ARG A 281 -19.75 -5.84 -0.29
C ARG A 281 -19.48 -4.64 -1.19
N ASP A 282 -19.85 -3.46 -0.75
CA ASP A 282 -19.71 -2.23 -1.53
C ASP A 282 -18.22 -1.87 -1.72
N LEU A 283 -17.40 -2.11 -0.70
CA LEU A 283 -15.95 -2.00 -0.77
C LEU A 283 -15.35 -2.97 -1.79
N ASP A 284 -15.80 -4.23 -1.80
CA ASP A 284 -15.34 -5.21 -2.78
C ASP A 284 -15.64 -4.75 -4.22
N ILE A 285 -16.83 -4.18 -4.46
CA ILE A 285 -17.21 -3.61 -5.77
C ILE A 285 -16.32 -2.41 -6.13
N LEU A 286 -16.00 -1.54 -5.17
CA LEU A 286 -15.07 -0.44 -5.39
C LEU A 286 -13.68 -0.96 -5.78
N LEU A 287 -13.18 -2.00 -5.13
CA LEU A 287 -11.90 -2.62 -5.47
C LEU A 287 -11.92 -3.34 -6.82
N MET A 288 -13.08 -3.83 -7.26
CA MET A 288 -13.27 -4.34 -8.61
C MET A 288 -13.34 -3.26 -9.69
N THR A 289 -13.53 -1.99 -9.33
CA THR A 289 -13.65 -0.86 -10.26
C THR A 289 -12.44 0.07 -10.16
N GLN A 290 -12.33 0.85 -9.09
CA GLN A 290 -11.21 1.78 -8.86
C GLN A 290 -9.92 1.08 -8.43
N GLY A 291 -10.05 -0.10 -7.83
CA GLY A 291 -8.92 -0.99 -7.53
C GLY A 291 -8.55 -1.93 -8.68
N TRP A 292 -9.25 -1.87 -9.82
CA TRP A 292 -9.01 -2.76 -10.95
C TRP A 292 -7.61 -2.56 -11.54
N ARG A 293 -7.03 -3.66 -12.01
CA ARG A 293 -5.68 -3.73 -12.55
C ARG A 293 -5.67 -4.70 -13.73
N ASP A 294 -4.95 -4.32 -14.76
CA ASP A 294 -4.59 -5.19 -15.87
C ASP A 294 -3.23 -4.79 -16.44
N PHE A 295 -2.67 -5.61 -17.31
CA PHE A 295 -1.31 -5.49 -17.80
C PHE A 295 -1.27 -5.12 -19.28
N ARG A 296 -0.57 -4.03 -19.60
CA ARG A 296 -0.45 -3.50 -20.97
C ARG A 296 0.15 -4.49 -21.97
N TRP A 297 1.04 -5.38 -21.53
CA TRP A 297 1.70 -6.35 -22.42
C TRP A 297 0.72 -7.29 -23.13
N LYS A 298 -0.52 -7.41 -22.62
CA LYS A 298 -1.58 -8.21 -23.24
C LYS A 298 -2.20 -7.55 -24.48
N TYR A 299 -2.10 -6.21 -24.57
CA TYR A 299 -2.78 -5.40 -25.57
C TYR A 299 -1.80 -4.71 -26.52
N ASP A 300 -0.68 -4.26 -25.97
CA ASP A 300 0.35 -3.55 -26.70
C ASP A 300 1.55 -4.47 -26.91
N SER A 301 2.11 -4.46 -28.12
CA SER A 301 3.54 -4.77 -28.25
C SER A 301 4.28 -3.67 -27.50
N LEU A 302 4.66 -3.91 -26.25
CA LEU A 302 5.46 -2.96 -25.50
C LEU A 302 6.68 -2.63 -26.36
N SER A 303 6.77 -1.38 -26.82
CA SER A 303 8.02 -0.88 -27.35
C SER A 303 9.07 -1.15 -26.28
N SER A 304 10.10 -1.91 -26.61
CA SER A 304 11.15 -2.28 -25.66
C SER A 304 11.90 -1.01 -25.29
N PHE A 305 11.42 -0.31 -24.28
CA PHE A 305 12.24 0.66 -23.59
C PHE A 305 13.25 -0.18 -22.81
N SER A 306 14.53 -0.03 -23.14
CA SER A 306 15.59 -0.59 -22.31
C SER A 306 15.39 -0.11 -20.88
N HIS A 307 15.53 -1.02 -19.91
CA HIS A 307 15.47 -0.65 -18.51
C HIS A 307 16.54 0.43 -18.22
N GLU A 308 16.11 1.62 -17.80
CA GLU A 308 17.03 2.67 -17.35
C GLU A 308 17.45 2.35 -15.91
N ALA A 309 18.58 1.65 -15.75
CA ALA A 309 19.12 1.33 -14.42
C ALA A 309 19.96 2.48 -13.82
N GLY A 310 20.36 3.45 -14.65
CA GLY A 310 21.12 4.63 -14.23
C GLY A 310 21.45 5.58 -15.38
N PHE A 311 22.26 6.58 -15.10
CA PHE A 311 22.73 7.53 -16.11
C PHE A 311 23.73 6.84 -17.05
N THR A 312 23.72 7.26 -18.32
CA THR A 312 24.74 6.87 -19.29
C THR A 312 25.61 8.07 -19.65
N ILE A 313 26.93 7.91 -19.52
CA ILE A 313 27.91 8.87 -20.04
C ILE A 313 28.61 8.20 -21.22
N SER A 314 28.37 8.72 -22.43
CA SER A 314 28.98 8.24 -23.66
C SER A 314 29.64 9.37 -24.43
N GLY A 315 30.47 9.00 -25.40
CA GLY A 315 31.09 9.97 -26.27
C GLY A 315 32.08 9.33 -27.24
N LYS A 316 32.91 10.16 -27.86
CA LYS A 316 33.96 9.74 -28.80
C LYS A 316 35.31 10.36 -28.49
N VAL A 317 36.37 9.61 -28.78
CA VAL A 317 37.77 10.06 -28.75
C VAL A 317 38.28 10.17 -30.18
N LYS A 318 38.73 11.38 -30.57
CA LYS A 318 39.27 11.66 -31.90
C LYS A 318 40.65 12.29 -31.83
N ARG A 319 41.54 11.96 -32.77
CA ARG A 319 42.87 12.56 -32.87
C ARG A 319 42.76 14.07 -33.14
N ILE A 320 43.56 14.86 -32.44
CA ILE A 320 43.55 16.33 -32.57
C ILE A 320 43.98 16.77 -33.99
N ALA A 321 44.95 16.07 -34.59
CA ALA A 321 45.55 16.48 -35.86
C ALA A 321 44.64 16.31 -37.09
N ASN A 322 43.80 15.27 -37.13
CA ASN A 322 43.03 14.90 -38.33
C ASN A 322 41.60 14.44 -38.04
N ASN A 323 41.13 14.58 -36.79
CA ASN A 323 39.80 14.21 -36.35
C ASN A 323 39.42 12.73 -36.61
N LYS A 324 40.40 11.85 -36.85
CA LYS A 324 40.15 10.41 -37.01
C LYS A 324 39.83 9.77 -35.66
N PRO A 325 38.94 8.77 -35.63
CA PRO A 325 38.71 7.94 -34.44
C PRO A 325 39.99 7.38 -33.84
N VAL A 326 40.04 7.30 -32.51
CA VAL A 326 41.09 6.57 -31.79
C VAL A 326 40.49 5.27 -31.29
N GLU A 327 40.84 4.15 -31.92
CA GLU A 327 40.45 2.81 -31.48
C GLU A 327 41.32 2.34 -30.30
N GLY A 328 40.70 1.68 -29.31
CA GLY A 328 41.40 1.05 -28.20
C GLY A 328 42.01 2.01 -27.18
N ALA A 329 41.66 3.30 -27.19
CA ALA A 329 42.07 4.24 -26.15
C ALA A 329 41.34 3.90 -24.84
N LYS A 330 42.08 3.90 -23.73
CA LYS A 330 41.49 3.72 -22.40
C LYS A 330 40.92 5.06 -21.94
N VAL A 331 39.60 5.12 -21.82
CA VAL A 331 38.88 6.25 -21.24
C VAL A 331 38.64 5.97 -19.77
N SER A 332 39.06 6.87 -18.89
CA SER A 332 38.83 6.79 -17.45
C SER A 332 37.82 7.87 -17.02
N LEU A 333 36.80 7.47 -16.27
CA LEU A 333 35.76 8.32 -15.71
C LEU A 333 35.93 8.37 -14.19
N GLY A 334 36.09 9.56 -13.64
CA GLY A 334 36.00 9.83 -12.21
C GLY A 334 34.70 10.56 -11.88
N LEU A 335 33.92 10.03 -10.94
CA LEU A 335 32.71 10.65 -10.41
C LEU A 335 32.97 11.09 -8.96
N PHE A 336 32.73 12.36 -8.65
CA PHE A 336 33.00 12.94 -7.35
C PHE A 336 31.75 13.64 -6.80
N SER A 337 31.22 13.11 -5.71
CA SER A 337 30.13 13.71 -4.94
C SER A 337 30.52 13.86 -3.47
N ASP A 338 29.66 14.49 -2.67
CA ASP A 338 29.84 14.59 -1.22
C ASP A 338 29.78 13.22 -0.51
N TYR A 339 29.15 12.22 -1.15
CA TYR A 339 28.87 10.91 -0.55
C TYR A 339 29.67 9.76 -1.16
N SER A 340 30.15 9.90 -2.40
CA SER A 340 30.84 8.84 -3.14
C SER A 340 31.93 9.36 -4.07
N LYS A 341 32.94 8.50 -4.29
CA LYS A 341 33.98 8.67 -5.31
C LYS A 341 34.11 7.38 -6.07
N GLU A 342 33.83 7.42 -7.37
CA GLU A 342 33.87 6.23 -8.22
C GLU A 342 34.81 6.45 -9.40
N PHE A 343 35.54 5.40 -9.77
CA PHE A 343 36.47 5.40 -10.88
C PHE A 343 36.16 4.22 -11.79
N LEU A 344 35.86 4.51 -13.05
CA LEU A 344 35.52 3.53 -14.07
C LEU A 344 36.46 3.69 -15.25
N SER A 345 36.66 2.62 -16.01
CA SER A 345 37.40 2.72 -17.28
C SER A 345 36.78 1.85 -18.36
N ALA A 346 36.76 2.37 -19.58
CA ALA A 346 36.27 1.69 -20.77
C ALA A 346 37.26 1.93 -21.92
N ASN A 347 37.37 0.98 -22.83
CA ASN A 347 38.16 1.17 -24.05
C ASN A 347 37.27 1.64 -25.19
N THR A 348 37.81 2.48 -26.07
CA THR A 348 37.07 2.92 -27.25
C THR A 348 36.98 1.83 -28.32
N ASP A 349 35.85 1.80 -29.02
CA ASP A 349 35.64 0.91 -30.17
C ASP A 349 36.36 1.39 -31.45
N THR A 350 36.12 0.70 -32.57
CA THR A 350 36.67 1.03 -33.91
C THR A 350 36.26 2.41 -34.42
N GLU A 351 35.13 2.96 -33.93
CA GLU A 351 34.68 4.32 -34.22
C GLU A 351 35.18 5.35 -33.19
N GLY A 352 35.99 4.92 -32.23
CA GLY A 352 36.51 5.74 -31.15
C GLY A 352 35.47 6.05 -30.08
N SER A 353 34.36 5.31 -30.01
CA SER A 353 33.27 5.55 -29.08
C SER A 353 33.52 4.86 -27.74
N PHE A 354 33.16 5.53 -26.64
CA PHE A 354 33.16 4.96 -25.29
C PHE A 354 31.78 5.13 -24.65
N ARG A 355 31.45 4.26 -23.69
CA ARG A 355 30.17 4.28 -22.98
C ARG A 355 30.33 3.73 -21.57
N PHE A 356 29.78 4.46 -20.60
CA PHE A 356 29.61 4.05 -19.21
C PHE A 356 28.12 4.04 -18.90
N GLU A 357 27.60 2.89 -18.51
CA GLU A 357 26.16 2.66 -18.29
C GLU A 357 25.86 2.42 -16.81
N ASP A 358 24.58 2.49 -16.46
CA ASP A 358 24.06 2.19 -15.11
C ASP A 358 24.73 3.00 -14.00
N LEU A 359 25.12 4.24 -14.29
CA LEU A 359 25.78 5.12 -13.33
C LEU A 359 24.77 5.67 -12.32
N ILE A 360 25.02 5.44 -11.03
CA ILE A 360 24.18 5.93 -9.94
C ILE A 360 24.71 7.30 -9.52
N ILE A 361 24.10 8.36 -10.05
CA ILE A 361 24.45 9.75 -9.74
C ILE A 361 23.37 10.35 -8.83
N THR A 362 23.74 10.76 -7.62
CA THR A 362 22.82 11.38 -6.65
C THR A 362 23.30 12.78 -6.27
N GLY A 363 22.41 13.76 -6.28
CA GLY A 363 22.76 15.15 -6.00
C GLY A 363 23.64 15.78 -7.07
N LEU A 364 24.47 16.74 -6.66
CA LEU A 364 25.47 17.37 -7.52
C LEU A 364 26.74 16.51 -7.55
N THR A 365 27.11 16.02 -8.72
CA THR A 365 28.31 15.18 -8.92
C THR A 365 29.16 15.76 -10.03
N GLU A 366 30.44 15.97 -9.75
CA GLU A 366 31.43 16.38 -10.76
C GLU A 366 32.00 15.15 -11.46
N ALA A 367 31.95 15.15 -12.79
CA ALA A 367 32.50 14.08 -13.62
C ALA A 367 33.78 14.54 -14.33
N THR A 368 34.84 13.76 -14.25
CA THR A 368 36.08 13.99 -15.00
C THR A 368 36.36 12.82 -15.94
N LEU A 369 36.77 13.14 -17.17
CA LEU A 369 37.10 12.16 -18.19
C LEU A 369 38.54 12.39 -18.68
N SER A 370 39.30 11.31 -18.78
CA SER A 370 40.62 11.31 -19.42
C SER A 370 40.72 10.16 -20.40
N SER A 371 41.56 10.31 -21.43
CA SER A 371 41.80 9.27 -22.43
C SER A 371 43.29 9.08 -22.59
N THR A 372 43.74 7.84 -22.47
CA THR A 372 45.16 7.47 -22.55
C THR A 372 45.38 6.24 -23.45
N ASP A 373 46.62 6.03 -23.87
CA ASP A 373 47.06 4.76 -24.46
C ASP A 373 47.52 3.78 -23.37
N LYS A 374 47.99 2.60 -23.83
CA LYS A 374 48.55 1.54 -22.97
C LYS A 374 49.79 1.94 -22.18
N ASP A 375 50.45 3.04 -22.55
CA ASP A 375 51.64 3.58 -21.88
C ASP A 375 51.28 4.84 -21.04
N ASP A 376 49.99 5.02 -20.74
CA ASP A 376 49.41 6.15 -19.98
C ASP A 376 49.65 7.55 -20.61
N LYS A 377 49.92 7.63 -21.92
CA LYS A 377 50.04 8.91 -22.61
C LYS A 377 48.68 9.39 -23.06
N ALA A 378 48.41 10.68 -22.90
CA ALA A 378 47.14 11.30 -23.29
C ALA A 378 46.83 11.08 -24.78
N GLN A 379 45.59 10.67 -25.07
CA GLN A 379 45.11 10.34 -26.41
C GLN A 379 43.93 11.22 -26.83
N GLY A 380 44.13 11.97 -27.91
CA GLY A 380 43.05 12.65 -28.63
C GLY A 380 42.29 13.71 -27.81
N ARG A 381 41.14 14.10 -28.36
CA ARG A 381 40.15 14.96 -27.72
C ARG A 381 38.90 14.13 -27.47
N ILE A 382 38.37 14.24 -26.24
CA ILE A 382 37.12 13.62 -25.83
C ILE A 382 35.97 14.58 -26.19
N SER A 383 34.92 14.07 -26.83
CA SER A 383 33.63 14.74 -26.96
C SER A 383 32.57 13.88 -26.30
N VAL A 384 31.83 14.45 -25.35
CA VAL A 384 30.75 13.76 -24.62
C VAL A 384 29.44 14.01 -25.36
N ASP A 385 28.62 12.97 -25.50
CA ASP A 385 27.29 13.10 -26.09
C ASP A 385 26.37 13.89 -25.15
N PRO A 386 25.41 14.68 -25.68
CA PRO A 386 24.48 15.41 -24.84
C PRO A 386 23.68 14.45 -23.94
N VAL A 387 23.70 14.69 -22.63
CA VAL A 387 22.80 14.02 -21.67
C VAL A 387 21.41 14.67 -21.78
N LYS A 388 20.81 14.62 -22.97
CA LYS A 388 19.50 15.22 -23.20
C LYS A 388 18.44 14.18 -22.83
N TYR A 389 17.93 14.29 -21.61
CA TYR A 389 16.75 13.54 -21.19
C TYR A 389 15.52 14.20 -21.80
N GLU A 390 14.95 13.59 -22.83
CA GLU A 390 13.62 13.93 -23.33
C GLU A 390 12.65 12.90 -22.74
N PRO A 391 11.91 13.24 -21.66
CA PRO A 391 10.91 12.32 -21.14
C PRO A 391 9.89 12.01 -22.25
N PRO A 392 9.28 10.82 -22.23
CA PRO A 392 8.15 10.53 -23.11
C PRO A 392 7.13 11.66 -23.00
N ALA A 393 6.62 12.14 -24.14
CA ALA A 393 5.55 13.13 -24.13
C ALA A 393 4.39 12.56 -23.32
N ILE A 394 4.16 13.12 -22.14
CA ILE A 394 2.96 12.83 -21.36
C ILE A 394 1.87 13.59 -22.10
N GLU A 395 0.96 12.87 -22.76
CA GLU A 395 -0.32 13.47 -23.10
C GLU A 395 -0.90 13.95 -21.77
N GLU A 396 -0.98 15.27 -21.57
CA GLU A 396 -1.77 15.83 -20.50
C GLU A 396 -3.17 15.26 -20.69
N ILE A 397 -3.49 14.23 -19.90
CA ILE A 397 -4.88 13.91 -19.62
C ILE A 397 -5.37 15.24 -19.07
N ASN A 398 -6.26 15.91 -19.81
CA ASN A 398 -7.05 17.00 -19.29
C ASN A 398 -7.69 16.42 -18.01
N ALA A 399 -7.01 16.56 -16.88
CA ALA A 399 -7.67 16.63 -15.61
C ALA A 399 -8.52 17.87 -15.84
N ASP A 400 -9.78 17.66 -16.23
CA ASP A 400 -10.83 18.63 -16.05
C ASP A 400 -10.54 19.15 -14.66
N THR A 401 -9.98 20.36 -14.64
CA THR A 401 -9.59 21.00 -13.43
C THR A 401 -10.93 21.07 -12.75
N ILE A 402 -11.12 20.23 -11.73
CA ILE A 402 -12.22 20.42 -10.82
C ILE A 402 -11.90 21.81 -10.32
N GLU A 403 -12.53 22.82 -10.93
CA GLU A 403 -12.71 24.10 -10.30
C GLU A 403 -13.38 23.68 -9.01
N LEU A 404 -12.56 23.59 -7.96
CA LEU A 404 -13.02 23.63 -6.60
C LEU A 404 -13.88 24.88 -6.60
N SER A 405 -15.19 24.69 -6.80
CA SER A 405 -16.18 25.73 -6.68
C SER A 405 -16.30 26.01 -5.20
N LEU A 406 -15.22 26.54 -4.63
CA LEU A 406 -15.22 27.18 -3.34
C LEU A 406 -16.26 28.28 -3.51
N ASN A 407 -17.34 28.17 -2.74
CA ASN A 407 -18.28 29.26 -2.61
C ASN A 407 -17.46 30.53 -2.34
N THR A 408 -17.77 31.63 -3.02
CA THR A 408 -16.98 32.87 -2.89
C THR A 408 -16.85 33.37 -1.45
N LYS A 409 -17.78 32.95 -0.56
CA LYS A 409 -17.67 33.16 0.89
C LYS A 409 -16.53 32.36 1.53
N ASP A 410 -16.36 31.09 1.17
CA ASP A 410 -15.32 30.20 1.70
C ASP A 410 -13.92 30.64 1.27
N TYR A 411 -13.79 31.21 0.07
CA TYR A 411 -12.52 31.76 -0.40
C TYR A 411 -12.05 32.96 0.44
N SER A 412 -12.99 33.85 0.81
CA SER A 412 -12.68 35.02 1.63
C SER A 412 -12.28 34.65 3.07
N SER A 413 -12.93 33.66 3.68
CA SER A 413 -12.57 33.17 5.01
C SER A 413 -11.24 32.42 5.00
N LEU A 414 -10.96 31.61 3.97
CA LEU A 414 -9.66 30.95 3.80
C LEU A 414 -8.51 31.94 3.62
N GLN A 415 -8.71 33.02 2.85
CA GLN A 415 -7.70 34.07 2.70
C GLN A 415 -7.45 34.84 4.00
N GLN A 416 -8.52 35.16 4.74
CA GLN A 416 -8.42 35.86 6.02
C GLN A 416 -7.71 34.99 7.06
N GLU A 417 -8.01 33.70 7.10
CA GLU A 417 -7.35 32.72 7.97
C GLU A 417 -5.90 32.46 7.57
N ALA A 418 -5.61 32.30 6.27
CA ALA A 418 -4.23 32.17 5.80
C ALA A 418 -3.38 33.38 6.21
N THR A 419 -3.96 34.58 6.10
CA THR A 419 -3.34 35.83 6.56
C THR A 419 -3.16 35.84 8.09
N PHE A 420 -4.16 35.39 8.86
CA PHE A 420 -4.07 35.26 10.31
C PHE A 420 -2.99 34.27 10.74
N ARG A 421 -2.91 33.09 10.11
CA ARG A 421 -1.87 32.08 10.34
C ARG A 421 -0.48 32.57 9.99
N LEU A 422 -0.31 33.22 8.83
CA LEU A 422 0.95 33.86 8.44
C LEU A 422 1.37 34.93 9.46
N ASN A 423 0.42 35.71 9.97
CA ASN A 423 0.69 36.71 11.01
C ASN A 423 1.02 36.06 12.37
N ASN A 424 0.37 34.94 12.71
CA ASN A 424 0.69 34.18 13.92
C ASN A 424 2.04 33.47 13.83
N LEU A 425 2.41 32.89 12.68
CA LEU A 425 3.74 32.30 12.45
C LEU A 425 4.85 33.36 12.54
N LYS A 426 4.55 34.61 12.16
CA LYS A 426 5.47 35.75 12.37
C LYS A 426 5.56 36.16 13.85
N LYS A 427 4.50 35.91 14.63
CA LYS A 427 4.35 36.35 16.03
C LYS A 427 4.81 35.30 17.05
N TYR A 428 4.67 34.02 16.74
CA TYR A 428 4.95 32.88 17.60
C TYR A 428 5.93 31.95 16.89
N LYS A 429 7.07 31.67 17.54
CA LYS A 429 8.10 30.75 17.04
C LYS A 429 7.91 29.38 17.70
N LEU A 430 8.51 28.33 17.12
CA LEU A 430 8.51 26.98 17.71
C LEU A 430 9.06 26.97 19.15
N SER A 431 9.92 27.93 19.49
CA SER A 431 10.44 28.16 20.85
C SER A 431 9.39 28.63 21.87
N ASP A 432 8.25 29.15 21.42
CA ASP A 432 7.17 29.68 22.26
C ASP A 432 6.11 28.60 22.56
N THR A 433 6.36 27.36 22.14
CA THR A 433 5.44 26.23 22.30
C THR A 433 5.50 25.67 23.72
N LEU A 434 4.34 25.47 24.35
CA LEU A 434 4.25 24.70 25.60
C LEU A 434 4.48 23.23 25.26
N ASN A 435 5.61 22.67 25.69
CA ASN A 435 5.83 21.22 25.63
C ASN A 435 4.80 20.54 26.54
N ILE A 436 3.98 19.66 25.96
CA ILE A 436 3.17 18.75 26.76
C ILE A 436 4.16 17.81 27.45
N GLY A 437 4.18 17.83 28.79
CA GLY A 437 5.03 16.93 29.56
C GLY A 437 4.70 15.47 29.26
N GLU A 438 5.70 14.59 29.39
CA GLU A 438 5.52 13.15 29.25
C GLU A 438 4.36 12.67 30.13
N VAL A 439 3.37 12.01 29.52
CA VAL A 439 2.31 11.32 30.26
C VAL A 439 2.77 9.90 30.50
N THR A 440 3.28 9.63 31.71
CA THR A 440 3.60 8.27 32.11
C THR A 440 2.32 7.48 32.35
N ILE A 441 1.98 6.58 31.44
CA ILE A 441 0.86 5.64 31.62
C ILE A 441 1.24 4.67 32.74
N THR A 442 0.69 4.89 33.93
CA THR A 442 0.83 3.95 35.06
C THR A 442 -0.27 2.90 34.96
N ALA A 443 -0.07 1.90 34.10
CA ALA A 443 -0.91 0.70 34.13
C ALA A 443 -0.57 -0.12 35.38
N LYS A 444 -1.56 -0.33 36.27
CA LYS A 444 -1.40 -1.26 37.40
C LYS A 444 -1.65 -2.68 36.87
N ARG A 445 -0.57 -3.43 36.65
CA ARG A 445 -0.60 -4.85 36.24
C ARG A 445 -1.48 -5.64 37.22
N ALA A 446 -2.43 -6.42 36.69
CA ALA A 446 -3.19 -7.36 37.50
C ALA A 446 -2.25 -8.44 38.06
N GLU A 447 -2.30 -8.67 39.38
CA GLU A 447 -1.48 -9.68 40.05
C GLU A 447 -1.89 -11.07 39.55
N THR A 448 -0.91 -11.86 39.12
CA THR A 448 -1.12 -13.24 38.67
C THR A 448 -1.51 -14.14 39.84
N ALA A 449 -2.23 -15.24 39.59
CA ALA A 449 -2.62 -16.20 40.62
C ALA A 449 -1.43 -16.75 41.43
N GLN A 450 -0.25 -16.80 40.82
CA GLN A 450 0.99 -17.20 41.47
C GLN A 450 1.53 -16.11 42.41
N GLU A 451 1.45 -14.83 42.03
CA GLU A 451 1.81 -13.69 42.88
C GLU A 451 0.87 -13.58 44.09
N VAL A 452 -0.44 -13.82 43.90
CA VAL A 452 -1.44 -13.85 44.99
C VAL A 452 -1.14 -15.00 45.96
N ARG A 453 -0.90 -16.21 45.43
CA ARG A 453 -0.54 -17.39 46.24
C ARG A 453 0.77 -17.20 47.00
N VAL A 454 1.76 -16.55 46.40
CA VAL A 454 3.02 -16.18 47.07
C VAL A 454 2.76 -15.16 48.17
N LYS A 455 1.93 -14.14 47.96
CA LYS A 455 1.52 -13.17 48.99
C LYS A 455 0.79 -13.81 50.17
N GLU A 456 -0.13 -14.72 49.90
CA GLU A 456 -0.88 -15.45 50.92
C GLU A 456 0.03 -16.38 51.73
N SER A 457 1.00 -17.05 51.07
CA SER A 457 2.00 -17.87 51.78
C SER A 457 2.95 -17.05 52.68
N ARG A 458 3.23 -15.80 52.30
CA ARG A 458 3.98 -14.82 53.11
C ARG A 458 3.17 -14.21 54.25
N SER A 459 1.84 -14.38 54.28
CA SER A 459 1.02 -13.90 55.40
C SER A 459 1.25 -14.71 56.69
N VAL A 460 1.86 -15.90 56.59
CA VAL A 460 2.07 -16.82 57.73
C VAL A 460 3.40 -16.58 58.43
N TYR A 461 4.41 -16.04 57.73
CA TYR A 461 5.75 -15.79 58.25
C TYR A 461 6.20 -14.41 57.78
N SER A 462 6.76 -13.59 58.67
CA SER A 462 7.13 -12.18 58.47
C SER A 462 7.83 -11.85 57.15
N THR A 463 7.93 -10.56 56.81
CA THR A 463 8.67 -10.10 55.62
C THR A 463 10.13 -10.58 55.64
N PRO A 464 10.61 -11.28 54.60
CA PRO A 464 11.98 -11.78 54.55
C PRO A 464 12.97 -10.62 54.31
N ASP A 465 14.13 -10.67 54.98
CA ASP A 465 15.19 -9.67 54.79
C ASP A 465 15.86 -9.77 53.40
N LYS A 466 15.88 -10.96 52.80
CA LYS A 466 16.40 -11.21 51.45
C LYS A 466 15.58 -12.29 50.72
N GLU A 467 15.39 -12.11 49.42
CA GLU A 467 14.63 -13.03 48.55
C GLU A 467 15.46 -13.40 47.31
N ILE A 468 15.52 -14.69 46.98
CA ILE A 468 16.04 -15.16 45.69
C ILE A 468 14.85 -15.47 44.78
N LYS A 469 14.77 -14.77 43.64
CA LYS A 469 13.84 -15.12 42.56
C LYS A 469 14.50 -16.15 41.65
N VAL A 470 13.85 -17.30 41.47
CA VAL A 470 14.28 -18.33 40.49
C VAL A 470 13.90 -17.81 39.10
N SER A 471 14.89 -17.67 38.21
CA SER A 471 14.65 -17.33 36.81
C SER A 471 14.29 -18.58 35.99
N GLU A 472 13.66 -18.44 34.83
CA GLU A 472 13.34 -19.57 33.92
C GLU A 472 14.61 -20.38 33.56
N ALA A 473 15.75 -19.73 33.40
CA ALA A 473 17.04 -20.40 33.16
C ALA A 473 17.52 -21.26 34.34
N ALA A 474 17.00 -21.03 35.55
CA ALA A 474 17.35 -21.72 36.77
C ALA A 474 16.40 -22.88 37.12
N GLU A 475 15.28 -23.04 36.39
CA GLU A 475 14.34 -24.15 36.58
C GLU A 475 14.95 -25.52 36.22
N ASN A 476 15.96 -25.53 35.34
CA ASN A 476 16.70 -26.73 34.94
C ASN A 476 17.83 -27.13 35.91
N PHE A 477 17.91 -26.53 37.10
CA PHE A 477 18.94 -26.86 38.08
C PHE A 477 18.67 -28.24 38.71
N THR A 478 19.61 -29.17 38.54
CA THR A 478 19.47 -30.57 39.00
C THR A 478 20.11 -30.86 40.36
N GLY A 479 20.54 -29.83 41.10
CA GLY A 479 21.11 -29.97 42.44
C GLY A 479 20.09 -29.74 43.56
N ASP A 480 20.50 -29.94 44.82
CA ASP A 480 19.64 -29.64 45.97
C ASP A 480 19.50 -28.13 46.25
N VAL A 481 18.49 -27.78 47.06
CA VAL A 481 18.19 -26.39 47.40
C VAL A 481 19.36 -25.68 48.11
N PHE A 482 20.19 -26.41 48.85
CA PHE A 482 21.35 -25.84 49.56
C PHE A 482 22.46 -25.44 48.58
N ASN A 483 22.71 -26.24 47.54
CA ASN A 483 23.59 -25.88 46.44
C ASN A 483 23.01 -24.73 45.62
N PHE A 484 21.68 -24.67 45.50
CA PHE A 484 21.03 -23.60 44.76
C PHE A 484 21.24 -22.23 45.41
N ILE A 485 21.19 -22.14 46.74
CA ILE A 485 21.28 -20.88 47.49
C ILE A 485 22.72 -20.49 47.87
N SER A 486 23.66 -21.43 47.82
CA SER A 486 25.07 -21.19 48.18
C SER A 486 25.69 -20.08 47.33
N GLY A 487 26.23 -19.04 47.98
CA GLY A 487 26.84 -17.88 47.31
C GLY A 487 25.87 -16.90 46.66
N LYS A 488 24.54 -17.15 46.69
CA LYS A 488 23.53 -16.26 46.08
C LYS A 488 22.91 -15.25 47.06
N ILE A 489 23.05 -15.47 48.36
CA ILE A 489 22.65 -14.51 49.41
C ILE A 489 23.91 -14.03 50.12
N ALA A 490 24.22 -12.74 50.01
CA ALA A 490 25.37 -12.17 50.71
C ALA A 490 25.22 -12.35 52.23
N GLY A 491 26.23 -12.95 52.87
CA GLY A 491 26.25 -13.29 54.30
C GLY A 491 25.80 -14.71 54.64
N VAL A 492 25.21 -15.46 53.70
CA VAL A 492 24.83 -16.87 53.93
C VAL A 492 25.96 -17.79 53.49
N SER A 493 26.46 -18.61 54.42
CA SER A 493 27.41 -19.68 54.13
C SER A 493 26.76 -21.03 54.41
N VAL A 494 26.81 -21.93 53.41
CA VAL A 494 26.32 -23.30 53.52
C VAL A 494 27.51 -24.20 53.84
N ILE A 495 27.50 -24.83 55.01
CA ILE A 495 28.58 -25.73 55.45
C ILE A 495 28.02 -27.17 55.49
N ARG A 496 28.59 -28.05 54.66
CA ARG A 496 28.25 -29.48 54.67
C ARG A 496 29.15 -30.21 55.67
N GLY A 497 28.59 -30.56 56.83
CA GLY A 497 29.15 -31.59 57.72
C GLY A 497 28.48 -32.96 57.48
N GLN A 498 29.02 -34.02 58.08
CA GLN A 498 28.28 -35.29 58.22
C GLN A 498 27.04 -35.02 59.10
N ASP A 499 25.87 -35.07 58.46
CA ASP A 499 24.49 -34.88 58.93
C ASP A 499 24.22 -34.20 60.30
N PRO A 500 23.38 -33.13 60.36
CA PRO A 500 22.69 -32.41 59.29
C PRO A 500 23.43 -31.17 58.75
N CYS A 501 23.10 -30.76 57.51
CA CYS A 501 23.59 -29.52 56.90
C CYS A 501 23.16 -28.29 57.71
N SER A 502 24.11 -27.42 58.03
CA SER A 502 23.87 -26.20 58.80
C SER A 502 23.99 -24.96 57.91
N ILE A 503 23.03 -24.05 58.02
CA ILE A 503 23.07 -22.73 57.39
C ILE A 503 23.57 -21.74 58.44
N TYR A 504 24.65 -21.03 58.13
CA TYR A 504 25.14 -19.95 58.99
C TYR A 504 24.83 -18.60 58.36
N TYR A 505 24.19 -17.73 59.14
CA TYR A 505 23.96 -16.33 58.82
C TYR A 505 24.42 -15.51 60.03
N PRO A 506 25.36 -14.56 59.88
CA PRO A 506 25.86 -13.75 60.98
C PRO A 506 24.82 -12.73 61.47
#